data_AF-A0A6B3H3M1-F1
#
_entry.id   AF-A0A6B3H3M1-F1
#
_cell.length_a   1.000
_cell.length_b   1.000
_cell.length_c   1.000
_cell.angle_alpha   90.00
_cell.angle_beta   90.00
_cell.angle_gamma   90.00
#
_symmetry.space_group_name_H-M   'P 1'
#
loop_
_entity.id
_entity.type
_entity.pdbx_description
1 polymer ?
#
loop_
_entity_poly.entity_id
_entity_poly.type
_entity_poly.pdbx_seq_one_letter_code
_entity_poly.pdbx_strand_id
1 'polypeptide(L)'
;REALTLQRAELQVRAAELAAQLERLKNTVHHTFVNLSLRNLGLVERQLGVIESLEEREQDPERLATLFKLDHMATVMRRHSENMLVLAGAEHG
;
A
#
# COMPACT_ATOMS: atom_id res chain seq x y z
N ARG A 1 -23.38 -11.00 44.18
CA ARG A 1 -22.26 -10.06 43.94
C ARG A 1 -21.07 -10.78 43.32
N GLU A 2 -20.63 -11.93 43.86
CA GLU A 2 -19.56 -12.78 43.29
C GLU A 2 -19.79 -13.23 41.83
N ALA A 3 -21.00 -13.68 41.49
CA ALA A 3 -21.32 -14.10 40.11
C ALA A 3 -21.15 -12.96 39.09
N LEU A 4 -21.51 -11.72 39.48
CA LEU A 4 -21.38 -10.53 38.65
C LEU A 4 -19.90 -10.12 38.47
N THR A 5 -19.08 -10.27 39.52
CA THR A 5 -17.63 -10.02 39.42
C THR A 5 -16.92 -11.07 38.57
N LEU A 6 -17.32 -12.34 38.66
CA LEU A 6 -16.81 -13.41 37.78
C LEU A 6 -17.17 -13.16 36.33
N GLN A 7 -18.44 -12.83 36.05
CA GLN A 7 -18.89 -12.50 34.69
C GLN A 7 -18.16 -11.27 34.11
N ARG A 8 -17.92 -10.24 34.93
CA ARG A 8 -17.10 -9.09 34.51
C ARG A 8 -15.67 -9.48 34.18
N ALA A 9 -15.04 -10.33 35.00
CA ALA A 9 -13.67 -10.80 34.76
C ALA A 9 -13.58 -11.62 33.47
N GLU A 10 -14.54 -12.52 33.23
CA GLU A 10 -14.64 -13.29 31.99
C GLU A 10 -14.79 -12.38 30.77
N LEU A 11 -15.66 -11.38 30.83
CA LEU A 11 -15.82 -10.38 29.76
C LEU A 11 -14.54 -9.58 29.51
N GLN A 12 -13.79 -9.22 30.56
CA GLN A 12 -12.52 -8.51 30.42
C GLN A 12 -11.45 -9.37 29.75
N VAL A 13 -11.35 -10.65 30.11
CA VAL A 13 -10.44 -11.60 29.44
C VAL A 13 -10.82 -11.73 27.97
N ARG A 14 -12.10 -11.94 27.68
CA ARG A 14 -12.58 -12.08 26.29
C ARG A 14 -12.36 -10.80 25.47
N ALA A 15 -12.55 -9.63 26.07
CA ALA A 15 -12.26 -8.36 25.43
C ALA A 15 -10.75 -8.19 25.14
N ALA A 16 -9.88 -8.59 26.07
CA ALA A 16 -8.44 -8.58 25.87
C ALA A 16 -8.00 -9.55 24.76
N GLU A 17 -8.58 -10.75 24.69
CA GLU A 17 -8.32 -11.72 23.63
C GLU A 17 -8.74 -11.20 22.26
N LEU A 18 -9.94 -10.61 22.15
CA LEU A 18 -10.43 -10.01 20.91
C LEU A 18 -9.58 -8.81 20.49
N ALA A 19 -9.17 -7.96 21.44
CA ALA A 19 -8.26 -6.85 21.15
C ALA A 19 -6.92 -7.36 20.61
N ALA A 20 -6.35 -8.40 21.22
CA ALA A 20 -5.11 -9.01 20.74
C ALA A 20 -5.26 -9.66 19.35
N GLN A 21 -6.41 -10.27 19.05
CA GLN A 21 -6.71 -10.80 17.72
C GLN A 21 -6.82 -9.70 16.67
N LEU A 22 -7.54 -8.61 16.99
CA LEU A 22 -7.68 -7.45 16.12
C LEU A 22 -6.31 -6.83 15.81
N GLU A 23 -5.45 -6.71 16.82
CA GLU A 23 -4.10 -6.16 16.65
C GLU A 23 -3.23 -7.02 15.72
N ARG A 24 -3.28 -8.35 15.86
CA ARG A 24 -2.60 -9.27 14.94
C ARG A 24 -3.11 -9.13 13.50
N LEU A 25 -4.43 -8.98 13.32
CA LEU A 25 -5.02 -8.79 12.01
C LEU A 25 -4.58 -7.45 11.39
N LYS A 26 -4.62 -6.36 12.17
CA LYS A 26 -4.13 -5.05 11.74
C LYS A 26 -2.68 -5.11 11.28
N ASN A 27 -1.81 -5.76 12.06
CA ASN A 27 -0.39 -5.92 11.71
C ASN A 27 -0.19 -6.73 10.42
N THR A 28 -0.97 -7.80 10.23
CA THR A 28 -0.91 -8.63 9.01
C THR A 28 -1.34 -7.82 7.78
N VAL A 29 -2.46 -7.09 7.90
CA VAL A 29 -2.99 -6.24 6.84
C VAL A 29 -2.00 -5.13 6.49
N HIS A 30 -1.49 -4.43 7.51
CA HIS A 30 -0.46 -3.39 7.37
C HIS A 30 0.78 -3.89 6.64
N HIS A 31 1.36 -5.00 7.08
CA HIS A 31 2.54 -5.59 6.44
C HIS A 31 2.28 -5.97 4.98
N THR A 32 1.08 -6.46 4.67
CA THR A 32 0.67 -6.78 3.29
C THR A 32 0.59 -5.50 2.44
N PHE A 33 0.01 -4.43 2.96
CA PHE A 33 -0.07 -3.13 2.25
C PHE A 33 1.32 -2.56 1.96
N VAL A 34 2.23 -2.57 2.94
CA VAL A 34 3.61 -2.10 2.73
C VAL A 34 4.29 -2.92 1.63
N ASN A 35 4.24 -4.25 1.72
CA ASN A 35 4.87 -5.12 0.72
C ASN A 35 4.30 -4.93 -0.69
N LEU A 36 2.98 -4.84 -0.83
CA LEU A 36 2.35 -4.62 -2.13
C LEU A 36 2.73 -3.25 -2.70
N SER A 37 2.77 -2.22 -1.87
CA SER A 37 3.13 -0.86 -2.30
C SER A 37 4.58 -0.78 -2.77
N LEU A 38 5.53 -1.39 -2.04
CA LEU A 38 6.93 -1.46 -2.47
C LEU A 38 7.11 -2.25 -3.77
N ARG A 39 6.41 -3.38 -3.92
CA ARG A 39 6.47 -4.18 -5.15
C ARG A 39 5.88 -3.41 -6.34
N ASN A 40 4.78 -2.69 -6.13
CA ASN A 40 4.18 -1.86 -7.16
C ASN A 40 5.11 -0.70 -7.54
N LEU A 41 5.73 -0.04 -6.55
CA LEU A 41 6.70 1.03 -6.78
C LEU A 41 7.83 0.56 -7.69
N GLY A 42 8.48 -0.57 -7.35
CA GLY A 42 9.57 -1.11 -8.16
C GLY A 42 9.14 -1.61 -9.55
N LEU A 43 7.86 -2.00 -9.74
CA LEU A 43 7.32 -2.32 -11.06
C LEU A 43 7.11 -1.06 -11.90
N VAL A 44 6.52 -0.02 -11.30
CA VAL A 44 6.25 1.26 -11.95
C VAL A 44 7.56 1.96 -12.34
N GLU A 45 8.58 1.95 -11.48
CA GLU A 45 9.90 2.51 -11.81
C GLU A 45 10.53 1.83 -13.03
N ARG A 46 10.45 0.50 -13.10
CA ARG A 46 10.91 -0.24 -14.29
C ARG A 46 10.07 0.10 -15.52
N GLN A 47 8.76 0.27 -15.37
CA GLN A 47 7.87 0.64 -16.45
C GLN A 47 8.18 2.04 -16.99
N LEU A 48 8.42 3.01 -16.11
CA LEU A 48 8.85 4.36 -16.49
C LEU A 48 10.13 4.33 -17.32
N GLY A 49 11.16 3.58 -16.87
CA GLY A 49 12.40 3.46 -17.66
C GLY A 49 12.22 2.83 -19.05
N VAL A 50 11.25 1.92 -19.22
CA VAL A 50 10.89 1.38 -20.54
C VAL A 50 10.17 2.43 -21.39
N ILE A 51 9.23 3.18 -20.79
CA ILE A 51 8.50 4.25 -21.49
C ILE A 51 9.46 5.35 -21.95
N GLU A 52 10.34 5.83 -21.07
CA GLU A 52 11.41 6.79 -21.39
C GLU A 52 12.25 6.31 -22.58
N SER A 53 12.69 5.04 -22.55
CA SER A 53 13.46 4.46 -23.66
C SER A 53 12.69 4.38 -24.99
N LEU A 54 11.36 4.25 -24.94
CA LEU A 54 10.51 4.26 -26.14
C LEU A 54 10.30 5.68 -26.64
N GLU A 55 10.08 6.65 -25.75
CA GLU A 55 9.90 8.07 -26.06
C GLU A 55 11.13 8.64 -26.78
N GLU A 56 12.33 8.33 -26.29
CA GLU A 56 13.60 8.77 -26.89
C GLU A 56 13.78 8.32 -28.36
N ARG A 57 13.13 7.22 -28.76
CA ARG A 57 13.29 6.61 -30.08
C ARG A 57 12.13 6.89 -31.02
N GLU A 58 11.03 7.46 -30.52
CA GLU A 58 9.82 7.67 -31.29
C GLU A 58 9.90 9.00 -32.07
N GLN A 59 9.62 8.93 -33.36
CA GLN A 59 9.68 10.09 -34.27
C GLN A 59 8.28 10.53 -34.73
N ASP A 60 7.29 9.64 -34.63
CA ASP A 60 5.90 9.95 -34.94
C ASP A 60 5.26 10.73 -33.77
N PRO A 61 4.86 11.99 -33.98
CA PRO A 61 4.29 12.83 -32.92
C PRO A 61 3.03 12.24 -32.28
N GLU A 62 2.19 11.52 -33.03
CA GLU A 62 0.96 10.93 -32.51
C GLU A 62 1.24 9.74 -31.59
N ARG A 63 2.26 8.94 -31.94
CA ARG A 63 2.72 7.82 -31.11
C ARG A 63 3.44 8.33 -29.87
N LEU A 64 4.28 9.37 -30.00
CA LEU A 64 4.93 10.03 -28.86
C LEU A 64 3.90 10.62 -27.89
N ALA A 65 2.85 11.27 -28.39
CA ALA A 65 1.75 11.76 -27.55
C ALA A 65 1.02 10.64 -26.79
N THR A 66 1.00 9.41 -27.34
CA THR A 66 0.46 8.23 -26.66
C THR A 66 1.40 7.74 -25.56
N LEU A 67 2.72 7.76 -25.80
CA LEU A 67 3.72 7.41 -24.79
C LEU A 67 3.69 8.36 -23.59
N PHE A 68 3.59 9.68 -23.81
CA PHE A 68 3.43 10.64 -22.72
C PHE A 68 2.17 10.41 -21.87
N LYS A 69 1.08 9.89 -22.45
CA LYS A 69 -0.10 9.49 -21.67
C LYS A 69 0.22 8.28 -20.78
N LEU A 70 0.99 7.32 -21.28
CA LEU A 70 1.43 6.16 -20.51
C LEU A 70 2.40 6.55 -19.39
N ASP A 71 3.35 7.44 -19.66
CA ASP A 71 4.25 8.01 -18.64
C ASP A 71 3.45 8.68 -17.52
N HIS A 72 2.47 9.52 -17.89
CA HIS A 72 1.63 10.19 -16.91
C HIS A 72 0.88 9.19 -16.02
N MET A 73 0.29 8.16 -16.61
CA MET A 73 -0.40 7.10 -15.85
C MET A 73 0.57 6.36 -14.92
N ALA A 74 1.77 6.03 -15.39
CA ALA A 74 2.80 5.38 -14.57
C ALA A 74 3.26 6.29 -13.42
N THR A 75 3.48 7.59 -13.67
CA THR A 75 3.79 8.57 -12.62
C THR A 75 2.68 8.68 -11.57
N VAL A 76 1.40 8.64 -11.98
CA VAL A 76 0.27 8.60 -11.04
C VAL A 76 0.26 7.30 -10.22
N MET A 77 0.56 6.15 -10.84
CA MET A 77 0.70 4.87 -10.12
C MET A 77 1.86 4.88 -9.11
N ARG A 78 2.97 5.54 -9.44
CA ARG A 78 4.11 5.74 -8.53
C ARG A 78 3.64 6.47 -7.28
N ARG A 79 3.01 7.63 -7.48
CA ARG A 79 2.49 8.46 -6.40
C ARG A 79 1.42 7.75 -5.56
N HIS A 80 0.58 6.95 -6.19
CA HIS A 80 -0.39 6.13 -5.44
C HIS A 80 0.30 5.12 -4.52
N SER A 81 1.36 4.46 -5.01
CA SER A 81 2.15 3.51 -4.21
C SER A 81 2.87 4.19 -3.05
N GLU A 82 3.43 5.38 -3.29
CA GLU A 82 4.04 6.23 -2.25
C GLU A 82 3.00 6.62 -1.18
N ASN A 83 1.82 7.09 -1.59
CA ASN A 83 0.74 7.43 -0.67
C ASN A 83 0.28 6.22 0.15
N MET A 84 0.24 5.03 -0.44
CA MET A 84 -0.10 3.80 0.29
C MET A 84 0.93 3.42 1.34
N LEU A 85 2.22 3.70 1.13
CA LEU A 85 3.26 3.55 2.15
C LEU A 85 3.05 4.53 3.32
N VAL A 86 2.74 5.78 3.01
CA VAL A 86 2.40 6.81 4.02
C VAL A 86 1.19 6.37 4.85
N LEU A 87 0.10 5.95 4.20
CA LEU A 87 -1.13 5.49 4.87
C LEU A 87 -0.91 4.22 5.69
N ALA A 88 -0.03 3.34 5.22
CA ALA A 88 0.42 2.20 5.98
C ALA A 88 1.42 2.59 7.07
N GLY A 89 1.57 3.85 7.47
CA GLY A 89 2.46 4.26 8.56
C GLY A 89 3.94 3.96 8.32
N ALA A 90 4.33 3.68 7.07
CA ALA A 90 5.71 3.49 6.65
C ALA A 90 6.35 4.82 6.21
N GLU A 91 5.92 5.95 6.79
CA GLU A 91 6.59 7.22 6.55
C GLU A 91 8.07 7.09 6.94
N HIS A 92 8.93 7.42 5.97
CA HIS A 92 10.34 7.60 6.22
C HIS A 92 10.52 8.75 7.21
N GLY A 93 10.89 8.37 8.43
CA GLY A 93 11.32 9.23 9.54
C GLY A 93 11.94 8.36 10.62
#